data_AF-A0A970CBC3-F1
#
_entry.id   AF-A0A970CBC3-F1
#
_cell.length_a   1.000
_cell.length_b   1.000
_cell.length_c   1.000
_cell.angle_alpha   90.00
_cell.angle_beta   90.00
_cell.angle_gamma   90.00
#
_symmetry.space_group_name_H-M   'P 1'
#
loop_
_entity.id
_entity.type
_entity.pdbx_description
1 polymer ?
#
loop_
_entity_poly.entity_id
_entity_poly.type
_entity_poly.pdbx_seq_one_letter_code
_entity_poly.pdbx_strand_id
1 'polypeptide(L)'
;MKDAVVNQPAAAQPAFLPAAPLELQNLDIPDSIAADIMLRRVYLRGEGDLQSLSESLKLALPLTNTLFQRLRQQHLFEVTRMVGKNYFFTMTAAGRDFVEKRFNLSHYVGPAPVSLDNYTTAVKSQSPVVRVTRRLLRRALLDLVLPERFLDHLGPAVMSHTSLFLYGPTGSGKTSIASRLPRIYDDVIVIPYAVEVDGQIILVFDPTVHEKVEEVYSDLDPRWVPCRRPCITVGGELDLNMLELRRDELSGTYVAPPQMKANNGIFIIDDFGRQIISPQHLLNRWIVPLDRRVDYLTLSYGVKFQIPFEILVVFATNLDPGRLADDAFLRRIRNKVHVPAIEPSDFDKVFRRLLQGRGLQCDP
;
A
#
# COMPACT_ATOMS: atom_id res chain seq x y z
N MET A 1 28.16 2.05 27.72
CA MET A 1 26.82 1.82 28.30
C MET A 1 26.08 0.96 27.32
N LYS A 2 25.53 -0.18 27.78
CA LYS A 2 24.80 -1.14 26.96
C LYS A 2 23.61 -0.45 26.31
N ASP A 3 23.52 -0.54 24.99
CA ASP A 3 22.37 -0.11 24.22
C ASP A 3 21.13 -0.80 24.76
N ALA A 4 20.23 -0.01 25.35
CA ALA A 4 18.90 -0.45 25.64
C ALA A 4 18.21 -0.66 24.29
N VAL A 5 18.20 -1.90 23.82
CA VAL A 5 17.23 -2.38 22.84
C VAL A 5 15.86 -2.06 23.43
N VAL A 6 15.28 -0.96 22.96
CA VAL A 6 13.89 -0.63 23.24
C VAL A 6 13.10 -1.78 22.65
N ASN A 7 12.66 -2.71 23.50
CA ASN A 7 11.66 -3.70 23.15
C ASN A 7 10.48 -2.95 22.54
N GLN A 8 10.38 -2.96 21.22
CA GLN A 8 9.16 -2.59 20.56
C GLN A 8 8.12 -3.60 21.05
N PRO A 9 6.95 -3.16 21.55
CA PRO A 9 5.90 -4.11 21.90
C PRO A 9 5.63 -4.99 20.69
N ALA A 10 5.42 -6.30 20.91
CA ALA A 10 4.98 -7.22 19.86
C ALA A 10 3.84 -6.56 19.09
N ALA A 11 3.95 -6.50 17.77
CA ALA A 11 3.00 -5.77 16.97
C ALA A 11 1.63 -6.45 17.10
N ALA A 12 0.56 -5.65 17.21
CA ALA A 12 -0.77 -6.21 17.36
C ALA A 12 -1.10 -7.06 16.10
N GLN A 13 -1.73 -8.23 16.31
CA GLN A 13 -2.18 -9.06 15.19
C GLN A 13 -3.04 -8.24 14.22
N PRO A 14 -2.89 -8.43 12.89
CA PRO A 14 -3.72 -7.76 11.91
C PRO A 14 -5.21 -8.04 12.14
N ALA A 15 -6.04 -7.02 11.96
CA ALA A 15 -7.49 -7.14 12.08
C ALA A 15 -8.10 -8.06 11.00
N PHE A 16 -7.38 -8.28 9.90
CA PHE A 16 -7.74 -9.22 8.85
C PHE A 16 -6.62 -10.22 8.65
N LEU A 17 -6.93 -11.51 8.86
CA LEU A 17 -5.99 -12.61 8.75
C LEU A 17 -6.59 -13.69 7.83
N PRO A 18 -6.48 -13.54 6.50
CA PRO A 18 -7.06 -14.50 5.56
C PRO A 18 -6.30 -15.83 5.63
N ALA A 19 -7.03 -16.94 5.65
CA ALA A 19 -6.45 -18.28 5.61
C ALA A 19 -6.02 -18.65 4.18
N ALA A 20 -4.91 -19.36 4.04
CA ALA A 20 -4.43 -19.84 2.75
C ALA A 20 -5.41 -20.85 2.12
N PRO A 21 -5.78 -20.70 0.84
CA PRO A 21 -6.61 -21.70 0.16
C PRO A 21 -5.84 -23.01 0.01
N LEU A 22 -6.43 -24.11 0.48
CA LEU A 22 -5.86 -25.46 0.39
C LEU A 22 -6.35 -26.23 -0.84
N GLU A 23 -7.47 -25.82 -1.42
CA GLU A 23 -8.17 -26.50 -2.52
C GLU A 23 -8.59 -25.50 -3.59
N LEU A 24 -8.68 -25.93 -4.86
CA LEU A 24 -9.02 -25.06 -5.99
C LEU A 24 -10.37 -24.36 -5.82
N GLN A 25 -11.35 -25.03 -5.23
CA GLN A 25 -12.68 -24.45 -4.96
C GLN A 25 -12.64 -23.25 -4.00
N ASN A 26 -11.59 -23.16 -3.17
CA ASN A 26 -11.38 -22.07 -2.22
C ASN A 26 -10.41 -21.01 -2.77
N LEU A 27 -9.83 -21.24 -3.95
CA LEU A 27 -9.02 -20.24 -4.62
C LEU A 27 -9.95 -19.14 -5.13
N ASP A 28 -9.71 -17.92 -4.67
CA ASP A 28 -10.56 -16.77 -4.96
C ASP A 28 -10.26 -16.13 -6.33
N ILE A 29 -9.43 -16.76 -7.16
CA ILE A 29 -9.14 -16.32 -8.53
C ILE A 29 -9.41 -17.48 -9.49
N PRO A 30 -9.63 -17.21 -10.79
CA PRO A 30 -9.81 -18.29 -11.75
C PRO A 30 -8.60 -19.23 -11.80
N ASP A 31 -8.84 -20.55 -11.79
CA ASP A 31 -7.80 -21.59 -11.88
C ASP A 31 -6.82 -21.35 -13.04
N SER A 32 -7.33 -20.84 -14.17
CA SER A 32 -6.53 -20.54 -15.36
C SER A 32 -5.46 -19.49 -15.11
N ILE A 33 -5.73 -18.50 -14.24
CA ILE A 33 -4.76 -17.48 -13.87
C ILE A 33 -3.62 -18.11 -13.07
N ALA A 34 -3.93 -18.89 -12.03
CA ALA A 34 -2.89 -19.57 -11.25
C ALA A 34 -2.08 -20.57 -12.08
N ALA A 35 -2.75 -21.31 -12.99
CA ALA A 35 -2.12 -22.22 -13.94
C ALA A 35 -1.17 -21.48 -14.90
N ASP A 36 -1.61 -20.36 -15.49
CA ASP A 36 -0.79 -19.56 -16.40
C ASP A 36 0.48 -19.02 -15.71
N ILE A 37 0.37 -18.55 -14.45
CA ILE A 37 1.53 -18.08 -13.67
C ILE A 37 2.49 -19.24 -13.37
N MET A 38 1.98 -20.41 -12.97
CA MET A 38 2.81 -21.61 -12.73
C MET A 38 3.57 -22.02 -13.98
N LEU A 39 2.87 -22.09 -15.12
CA LEU A 39 3.45 -22.44 -16.40
C LEU A 39 4.56 -21.47 -16.82
N ARG A 40 4.31 -20.15 -16.76
CA ARG A 40 5.34 -19.13 -17.05
C ARG A 40 6.54 -19.22 -16.11
N ARG A 41 6.31 -19.55 -14.83
CA ARG A 41 7.39 -19.71 -13.84
C ARG A 41 8.32 -20.86 -14.18
N VAL A 42 7.76 -22.01 -14.57
CA VAL A 42 8.55 -23.17 -15.00
C VAL A 42 9.27 -22.89 -16.32
N TYR A 43 8.61 -22.21 -17.26
CA TYR A 43 9.23 -21.82 -18.54
C TYR A 43 10.49 -20.98 -18.34
N LEU A 44 10.45 -19.97 -17.47
CA LEU A 44 11.61 -19.11 -17.20
C LEU A 44 12.74 -19.83 -16.45
N ARG A 45 12.40 -20.80 -15.58
CA ARG A 45 13.41 -21.55 -14.79
C ARG A 45 13.96 -22.77 -15.53
N GLY A 46 13.29 -23.26 -16.56
CA GLY A 46 13.63 -24.49 -17.28
C GLY A 46 13.18 -25.77 -16.58
N GLU A 47 13.37 -25.87 -15.25
CA GLU A 47 12.90 -26.97 -14.39
C GLU A 47 12.05 -26.41 -13.24
N GLY A 48 11.01 -27.16 -12.85
CA GLY A 48 10.15 -26.86 -11.71
C GLY A 48 10.17 -27.97 -10.66
N ASP A 49 9.97 -27.57 -9.41
CA ASP A 49 9.63 -28.46 -8.30
C ASP A 49 8.48 -27.86 -7.47
N LEU A 50 7.69 -28.71 -6.83
CA LEU A 50 6.47 -28.28 -6.15
C LEU A 50 6.73 -27.34 -4.97
N GLN A 51 7.84 -27.51 -4.24
CA GLN A 51 8.17 -26.71 -3.07
C GLN A 51 8.55 -25.29 -3.49
N SER A 52 9.47 -25.16 -4.44
CA SER A 52 9.86 -23.86 -5.00
C SER A 52 8.69 -23.14 -5.67
N LEU A 53 7.80 -23.87 -6.34
CA LEU A 53 6.60 -23.30 -6.95
C LEU A 53 5.62 -22.80 -5.90
N SER A 54 5.35 -23.59 -4.86
CA SER A 54 4.50 -23.18 -3.73
C SER A 54 5.03 -21.89 -3.08
N GLU A 55 6.32 -21.82 -2.81
CA GLU A 55 6.96 -20.65 -2.20
C GLU A 55 6.96 -19.40 -3.10
N SER A 56 7.14 -19.58 -4.41
CA SER A 56 7.21 -18.46 -5.36
C SER A 56 5.84 -17.95 -5.78
N LEU A 57 4.87 -18.84 -5.97
CA LEU A 57 3.48 -18.51 -6.24
C LEU A 57 2.72 -18.10 -4.98
N LYS A 58 3.29 -18.33 -3.79
CA LYS A 58 2.61 -18.10 -2.50
C LYS A 58 1.28 -18.87 -2.43
N LEU A 59 1.26 -20.09 -2.95
CA LEU A 59 0.11 -20.99 -2.85
C LEU A 59 0.46 -22.14 -1.94
N ALA A 60 -0.51 -22.64 -1.17
CA ALA A 60 -0.31 -23.80 -0.32
C ALA A 60 0.16 -25.00 -1.17
N LEU A 61 1.04 -25.85 -0.60
CA LEU A 61 1.59 -27.00 -1.31
C LEU A 61 0.51 -27.96 -1.85
N PRO A 62 -0.59 -28.27 -1.13
CA PRO A 62 -1.68 -29.11 -1.66
C PRO A 62 -2.34 -28.51 -2.92
N LEU A 63 -2.58 -27.20 -2.92
CA LEU A 63 -3.15 -26.48 -4.05
C LEU A 63 -2.18 -26.47 -5.25
N THR A 64 -0.90 -26.20 -4.98
CA THR A 64 0.17 -26.22 -5.99
C THR A 64 0.30 -27.61 -6.64
N ASN A 65 0.24 -28.68 -5.84
CA ASN A 65 0.24 -30.05 -6.37
C ASN A 65 -1.01 -30.31 -7.22
N THR A 66 -2.19 -29.85 -6.81
CA THR A 66 -3.43 -30.02 -7.58
C THR A 66 -3.34 -29.34 -8.95
N LEU A 67 -2.84 -28.10 -9.01
CA LEU A 67 -2.57 -27.39 -10.27
C LEU A 67 -1.57 -28.15 -11.15
N PHE A 68 -0.47 -28.62 -10.57
CA PHE A 68 0.53 -29.41 -11.26
C PHE A 68 -0.06 -30.69 -11.87
N GLN A 69 -0.84 -31.48 -11.12
CA GLN A 69 -1.45 -32.71 -11.63
C GLN A 69 -2.39 -32.42 -12.79
N ARG A 70 -3.17 -31.32 -12.74
CA ARG A 70 -4.05 -30.91 -13.84
C ARG A 70 -3.27 -30.54 -15.09
N LEU A 71 -2.21 -29.74 -14.96
CA LEU A 71 -1.34 -29.36 -16.08
C LEU A 71 -0.59 -30.57 -16.67
N ARG A 72 -0.23 -31.54 -15.83
CA ARG A 72 0.37 -32.81 -16.26
C ARG A 72 -0.63 -33.70 -17.01
N GLN A 73 -1.89 -33.79 -16.55
CA GLN A 73 -2.96 -34.51 -17.26
C GLN A 73 -3.25 -33.89 -18.63
N GLN A 74 -3.04 -32.58 -18.78
CA GLN A 74 -3.11 -31.87 -20.06
C GLN A 74 -1.84 -32.01 -20.92
N HIS A 75 -0.88 -32.84 -20.50
CA HIS A 75 0.40 -33.06 -21.18
C HIS A 75 1.27 -31.81 -21.34
N LEU A 76 1.14 -30.81 -20.47
CA LEU A 76 1.97 -29.58 -20.51
C LEU A 76 3.26 -29.73 -19.69
N PHE A 77 3.26 -30.61 -18.70
CA PHE A 77 4.44 -30.97 -17.92
C PHE A 77 4.78 -32.46 -18.05
N GLU A 78 6.07 -32.76 -17.97
CA GLU A 78 6.61 -34.11 -17.87
C GLU A 78 7.52 -34.23 -16.65
N VAL A 79 7.39 -35.32 -15.89
CA VAL A 79 8.23 -35.57 -14.72
C VAL A 79 9.55 -36.16 -15.18
N THR A 80 10.64 -35.47 -14.90
CA THR A 80 12.00 -35.86 -15.33
C THR A 80 12.66 -36.75 -14.28
N ARG A 81 12.47 -36.42 -12.99
CA ARG A 81 13.06 -37.16 -11.86
C ARG A 81 12.21 -37.03 -10.60
N MET A 82 12.38 -37.96 -9.68
CA MET A 82 11.75 -37.96 -8.36
C MET A 82 12.83 -38.14 -7.29
N VAL A 83 12.87 -37.24 -6.31
CA VAL A 83 13.79 -37.34 -5.16
C VAL A 83 12.96 -37.32 -3.88
N GLY A 84 12.88 -38.46 -3.20
CA GLY A 84 11.99 -38.63 -2.06
C GLY A 84 10.53 -38.42 -2.47
N LYS A 85 9.87 -37.40 -1.90
CA LYS A 85 8.48 -37.01 -2.26
C LYS A 85 8.40 -35.82 -3.22
N ASN A 86 9.54 -35.29 -3.66
CA ASN A 86 9.59 -34.11 -4.53
C ASN A 86 9.67 -34.54 -6.00
N TYR A 87 8.73 -34.03 -6.79
CA TYR A 87 8.74 -34.14 -8.25
C TYR A 87 9.55 -33.00 -8.84
N PHE A 88 10.48 -33.34 -9.72
CA PHE A 88 11.11 -32.39 -10.62
C PHE A 88 10.59 -32.63 -12.02
N PHE A 89 10.21 -31.56 -12.69
CA PHE A 89 9.50 -31.63 -13.95
C PHE A 89 9.86 -30.48 -14.87
N THR A 90 9.74 -30.76 -16.17
CA THR A 90 10.01 -29.82 -17.25
C THR A 90 8.76 -29.64 -18.11
N MET A 91 8.82 -28.66 -19.00
CA MET A 91 7.76 -28.46 -19.99
C MET A 91 7.93 -29.40 -21.17
N THR A 92 6.81 -29.97 -21.62
CA THR A 92 6.74 -30.66 -22.91
C THR A 92 6.81 -29.64 -24.06
N ALA A 93 6.95 -30.11 -25.30
CA ALA A 93 6.86 -29.24 -26.48
C ALA A 93 5.51 -28.50 -26.53
N ALA A 94 4.40 -29.23 -26.34
CA ALA A 94 3.06 -28.64 -26.27
C ALA A 94 2.92 -27.62 -25.13
N GLY A 95 3.55 -27.90 -23.98
CA GLY A 95 3.63 -26.95 -22.87
C GLY A 95 4.32 -25.66 -23.28
N ARG A 96 5.50 -25.75 -23.89
CA ARG A 96 6.27 -24.57 -24.35
C ARG A 96 5.45 -23.72 -25.32
N ASP A 97 4.87 -24.33 -26.34
CA ASP A 97 4.02 -23.64 -27.33
C ASP A 97 2.80 -22.96 -26.67
N PHE A 98 2.21 -23.60 -25.67
CA PHE A 98 1.09 -23.03 -24.91
C PHE A 98 1.52 -21.79 -24.12
N VAL A 99 2.66 -21.86 -23.43
CA VAL A 99 3.17 -20.76 -22.60
C VAL A 99 3.61 -19.57 -23.41
N GLU A 100 4.24 -19.76 -24.57
CA GLU A 100 4.65 -18.64 -25.43
C GLU A 100 3.45 -17.78 -25.83
N LYS A 101 2.31 -18.41 -26.13
CA LYS A 101 1.05 -17.69 -26.37
C LYS A 101 0.54 -16.92 -25.15
N ARG A 102 0.75 -17.47 -23.95
CA ARG A 102 0.37 -16.82 -22.67
C ARG A 102 1.33 -15.70 -22.26
N PHE A 103 2.61 -15.81 -22.61
CA PHE A 103 3.59 -14.73 -22.41
C PHE A 103 3.19 -13.49 -23.20
N ASN A 104 2.73 -13.63 -24.44
CA ASN A 104 2.26 -12.48 -25.23
C ASN A 104 1.13 -11.67 -24.56
N LEU A 105 0.41 -12.25 -23.59
CA LEU A 105 -0.64 -11.57 -22.82
C LEU A 105 -0.09 -10.91 -21.55
N SER A 106 0.74 -11.63 -20.80
CA SER A 106 1.36 -11.14 -19.56
C SER A 106 2.63 -11.92 -19.22
N HIS A 107 3.67 -11.20 -18.78
CA HIS A 107 4.94 -11.74 -18.32
C HIS A 107 4.96 -11.95 -16.79
N TYR A 108 3.82 -11.80 -16.12
CA TYR A 108 3.76 -11.92 -14.66
C TYR A 108 4.07 -13.35 -14.19
N VAL A 109 5.08 -13.46 -13.33
CA VAL A 109 5.59 -14.70 -12.73
C VAL A 109 5.82 -14.57 -11.21
N GLY A 110 5.14 -13.60 -10.60
CA GLY A 110 5.19 -13.36 -9.16
C GLY A 110 4.21 -14.24 -8.37
N PRO A 111 3.97 -13.89 -7.10
CA PRO A 111 2.92 -14.50 -6.27
C PRO A 111 1.56 -14.51 -6.95
N ALA A 112 0.76 -15.56 -6.74
CA ALA A 112 -0.62 -15.58 -7.23
C ALA A 112 -1.40 -14.39 -6.66
N PRO A 113 -2.20 -13.68 -7.48
CA PRO A 113 -3.00 -12.56 -7.01
C PRO A 113 -4.13 -13.04 -6.10
N VAL A 114 -4.78 -12.08 -5.45
CA VAL A 114 -6.06 -12.26 -4.74
C VAL A 114 -7.18 -11.60 -5.53
N SER A 115 -8.43 -11.99 -5.32
CA SER A 115 -9.57 -11.32 -5.94
C SER A 115 -9.71 -9.87 -5.48
N LEU A 116 -10.35 -9.07 -6.33
CA LEU A 116 -10.84 -7.74 -5.95
C LEU A 116 -11.76 -7.78 -4.72
N ASP A 117 -12.57 -8.82 -4.56
CA ASP A 117 -13.51 -8.98 -3.45
C ASP A 117 -12.77 -9.22 -2.12
N ASN A 118 -11.79 -10.12 -2.10
CA ASN A 118 -10.95 -10.31 -0.92
C ASN A 118 -10.10 -9.08 -0.62
N TYR A 119 -9.54 -8.41 -1.63
CA TYR A 119 -8.87 -7.11 -1.44
C TYR A 119 -9.80 -6.08 -0.79
N THR A 120 -11.02 -5.94 -1.30
CA THR A 120 -12.01 -5.00 -0.77
C THR A 120 -12.40 -5.33 0.66
N THR A 121 -12.60 -6.60 0.97
CA THR A 121 -12.91 -7.09 2.32
C THR A 121 -11.75 -6.81 3.28
N ALA A 122 -10.52 -7.10 2.86
CA ALA A 122 -9.31 -6.87 3.66
C ALA A 122 -9.14 -5.39 4.00
N VAL A 123 -9.28 -4.50 3.01
CA VAL A 123 -9.11 -3.07 3.23
C VAL A 123 -10.18 -2.53 4.17
N LYS A 124 -11.45 -2.91 3.99
CA LYS A 124 -12.54 -2.46 4.88
C LYS A 124 -12.41 -3.01 6.31
N SER A 125 -11.95 -4.24 6.47
CA SER A 125 -11.79 -4.89 7.78
C SER A 125 -10.64 -4.28 8.60
N GLN A 126 -9.70 -3.63 7.92
CA GLN A 126 -8.50 -3.03 8.51
C GLN A 126 -8.60 -1.50 8.58
N SER A 127 -9.79 -0.92 8.38
CA SER A 127 -10.02 0.51 8.56
C SER A 127 -9.60 0.95 9.97
N PRO A 128 -8.83 2.05 10.08
CA PRO A 128 -8.22 2.44 11.33
C PRO A 128 -9.28 2.83 12.38
N VAL A 129 -9.21 2.20 13.55
CA VAL A 129 -10.00 2.59 14.75
C VAL A 129 -9.03 3.24 15.74
N VAL A 130 -8.50 4.43 15.42
CA VAL A 130 -7.52 5.08 16.30
C VAL A 130 -8.21 5.89 17.38
N ARG A 131 -7.96 5.51 18.64
CA ARG A 131 -8.23 6.37 19.79
C ARG A 131 -7.06 7.35 19.97
N VAL A 132 -7.10 8.45 19.22
CA VAL A 132 -6.06 9.47 19.30
C VAL A 132 -6.14 10.17 20.66
N THR A 133 -5.10 10.01 21.47
CA THR A 133 -4.94 10.76 22.73
C THR A 133 -3.86 11.82 22.58
N ARG A 134 -3.94 12.89 23.39
CA ARG A 134 -2.90 13.93 23.43
C ARG A 134 -1.51 13.36 23.73
N ARG A 135 -1.43 12.36 24.61
CA ARG A 135 -0.20 11.64 24.93
C ARG A 135 0.39 10.93 23.71
N LEU A 136 -0.46 10.26 22.93
CA LEU A 136 -0.05 9.57 21.70
C LEU A 136 0.46 10.56 20.66
N LEU A 137 -0.25 11.66 20.40
CA LEU A 137 0.19 12.69 19.45
C LEU A 137 1.51 13.34 19.88
N ARG A 138 1.65 13.66 21.17
CA ARG A 138 2.90 14.21 21.72
C ARG A 138 4.07 13.25 21.50
N ARG A 139 3.84 11.94 21.68
CA ARG A 139 4.84 10.91 21.41
C ARG A 139 5.15 10.81 19.92
N ALA A 140 4.14 10.78 19.04
CA ALA A 140 4.33 10.69 17.60
C ALA A 140 5.14 11.87 17.04
N LEU A 141 4.93 13.06 17.59
CA LEU A 141 5.54 14.33 17.17
C LEU A 141 6.65 14.82 18.10
N LEU A 142 7.22 13.94 18.95
CA LEU A 142 8.12 14.36 20.05
C LEU A 142 9.36 15.13 19.56
N ASP A 143 9.82 14.80 18.35
CA ASP A 143 11.01 15.37 17.74
C ASP A 143 10.75 16.75 17.14
N LEU A 144 9.48 17.17 17.02
CA LEU A 144 9.09 18.51 16.62
C LEU A 144 8.86 19.42 17.84
N VAL A 145 9.09 20.72 17.63
CA VAL A 145 8.70 21.77 18.57
C VAL A 145 7.38 22.33 18.08
N LEU A 146 6.29 21.99 18.76
CA LEU A 146 4.94 22.39 18.40
C LEU A 146 4.22 23.02 19.60
N PRO A 147 3.43 24.09 19.40
CA PRO A 147 2.61 24.65 20.46
C PRO A 147 1.61 23.62 20.99
N GLU A 148 1.39 23.57 22.30
CA GLU A 148 0.44 22.63 22.94
C GLU A 148 -0.98 22.72 22.35
N ARG A 149 -1.46 23.96 22.11
CA ARG A 149 -2.75 24.26 21.47
C ARG A 149 -2.91 23.67 20.07
N PHE A 150 -1.80 23.43 19.35
CA PHE A 150 -1.84 22.83 18.02
C PHE A 150 -2.28 21.36 18.09
N LEU A 151 -1.82 20.63 19.11
CA LEU A 151 -2.19 19.23 19.32
C LEU A 151 -3.69 19.07 19.59
N ASP A 152 -4.30 20.05 20.26
CA ASP A 152 -5.74 20.08 20.56
C ASP A 152 -6.60 20.22 19.29
N HIS A 153 -6.07 20.83 18.22
CA HIS A 153 -6.74 20.90 16.92
C HIS A 153 -6.41 19.68 16.03
N LEU A 154 -5.17 19.20 16.08
CA LEU A 154 -4.74 18.07 15.23
C LEU A 154 -5.42 16.76 15.62
N GLY A 155 -5.61 16.51 16.93
CA GLY A 155 -6.17 15.23 17.40
C GLY A 155 -7.55 14.90 16.84
N PRO A 156 -8.56 15.77 17.02
CA PRO A 156 -9.89 15.58 16.45
C PRO A 156 -9.85 15.40 14.92
N ALA A 157 -8.98 16.14 14.25
CA ALA A 157 -8.84 16.07 12.80
C ALA A 157 -8.38 14.70 12.32
N VAL A 158 -7.37 14.13 12.98
CA VAL A 158 -6.82 12.81 12.67
C VAL A 158 -7.84 11.70 13.01
N MET A 159 -8.60 11.82 14.09
CA MET A 159 -9.64 10.84 14.47
C MET A 159 -10.75 10.69 13.42
N SER A 160 -11.02 11.74 12.64
CA SER A 160 -12.04 11.66 11.59
C SER A 160 -11.65 10.72 10.43
N HIS A 161 -10.36 10.38 10.31
CA HIS A 161 -9.76 9.48 9.29
C HIS A 161 -10.22 9.73 7.84
N THR A 162 -10.65 10.94 7.49
CA THR A 162 -11.16 11.28 6.14
C THR A 162 -10.12 12.11 5.38
N SER A 163 -10.06 13.41 5.69
CA SER A 163 -9.15 14.35 5.06
C SER A 163 -8.72 15.45 6.02
N LEU A 164 -7.50 15.94 5.84
CA LEU A 164 -6.86 16.95 6.68
C LEU A 164 -6.14 17.97 5.80
N PHE A 165 -6.49 19.25 5.93
CA PHE A 165 -5.67 20.36 5.46
C PHE A 165 -4.70 20.80 6.56
N LEU A 166 -3.41 20.74 6.28
CA LEU A 166 -2.36 21.44 7.03
C LEU A 166 -1.98 22.68 6.23
N TYR A 167 -2.32 23.88 6.73
CA TYR A 167 -2.07 25.12 6.01
C TYR A 167 -1.36 26.15 6.88
N GLY A 168 -0.53 27.00 6.26
CA GLY A 168 0.25 28.02 6.96
C GLY A 168 1.51 28.41 6.19
N PRO A 169 2.31 29.36 6.68
CA PRO A 169 3.46 29.88 5.96
C PRO A 169 4.53 28.82 5.64
N THR A 170 5.33 29.07 4.61
CA THR A 170 6.48 28.21 4.26
C THR A 170 7.43 28.09 5.45
N GLY A 171 8.02 26.91 5.66
CA GLY A 171 8.93 26.66 6.78
C GLY A 171 8.25 26.39 8.13
N SER A 172 6.90 26.37 8.20
CA SER A 172 6.17 26.03 9.43
C SER A 172 6.18 24.55 9.81
N GLY A 173 6.80 23.68 9.00
CA GLY A 173 6.94 22.26 9.30
C GLY A 173 5.74 21.38 8.96
N LYS A 174 4.82 21.80 8.07
CA LYS A 174 3.66 21.02 7.61
C LYS A 174 4.04 19.61 7.14
N THR A 175 4.98 19.50 6.21
CA THR A 175 5.51 18.21 5.69
C THR A 175 6.12 17.37 6.81
N SER A 176 6.82 18.02 7.75
CA SER A 176 7.42 17.37 8.91
C SER A 176 6.35 16.79 9.84
N ILE A 177 5.24 17.49 10.06
CA ILE A 177 4.10 17.02 10.85
C ILE A 177 3.44 15.84 10.14
N ALA A 178 3.09 16.01 8.86
CA ALA A 178 2.39 15.00 8.07
C ALA A 178 3.16 13.67 8.00
N SER A 179 4.46 13.72 7.71
CA SER A 179 5.32 12.52 7.60
C SER A 179 5.50 11.76 8.93
N ARG A 180 5.13 12.35 10.06
CA ARG A 180 5.19 11.71 11.39
C ARG A 180 3.84 11.19 11.88
N LEU A 181 2.74 11.55 11.21
CA LEU A 181 1.42 11.02 11.52
C LEU A 181 1.34 9.49 11.46
N PRO A 182 2.10 8.75 10.61
CA PRO A 182 2.04 7.28 10.65
C PRO A 182 2.40 6.68 12.01
N ARG A 183 3.18 7.39 12.84
CA ARG A 183 3.59 6.96 14.18
C ARG A 183 2.45 6.90 15.20
N ILE A 184 1.25 7.37 14.85
CA ILE A 184 0.05 7.20 15.67
C ILE A 184 -0.49 5.78 15.62
N TYR A 185 -0.14 5.02 14.58
CA TYR A 185 -0.56 3.64 14.38
C TYR A 185 0.48 2.71 14.99
N ASP A 186 0.01 1.74 15.78
CA ASP A 186 0.81 0.69 16.40
C ASP A 186 0.36 -0.71 15.98
N ASP A 187 -0.52 -0.80 14.98
CA ASP A 187 -1.04 -2.03 14.42
C ASP A 187 -0.35 -2.43 13.10
N VAL A 188 -0.54 -3.70 12.75
CA VAL A 188 -0.09 -4.29 11.48
C VAL A 188 -1.30 -4.47 10.59
N ILE A 189 -1.11 -4.24 9.30
CA ILE A 189 -2.10 -4.58 8.28
C ILE A 189 -1.51 -5.58 7.29
N VAL A 190 -2.36 -6.22 6.50
CA VAL A 190 -1.96 -7.12 5.42
C VAL A 190 -2.28 -6.52 4.06
N ILE A 191 -1.31 -6.58 3.14
CA ILE A 191 -1.39 -6.02 1.79
C ILE A 191 -1.05 -7.14 0.80
N PRO A 192 -1.89 -7.41 -0.21
CA PRO A 192 -1.60 -8.48 -1.15
C PRO A 192 -0.49 -8.08 -2.11
N TYR A 193 0.26 -9.06 -2.60
CA TYR A 193 1.26 -8.80 -3.65
C TYR A 193 0.62 -8.20 -4.91
N ALA A 194 -0.50 -8.79 -5.34
CA ALA A 194 -1.25 -8.37 -6.50
C ALA A 194 -2.74 -8.68 -6.35
N VAL A 195 -3.57 -7.97 -7.10
CA VAL A 195 -5.02 -8.16 -7.19
C VAL A 195 -5.38 -8.54 -8.63
N GLU A 196 -6.29 -9.49 -8.78
CA GLU A 196 -6.85 -9.91 -10.06
C GLU A 196 -8.16 -9.16 -10.32
N VAL A 197 -8.27 -8.59 -11.52
CA VAL A 197 -9.48 -7.95 -12.03
C VAL A 197 -9.62 -8.27 -13.51
N ASP A 198 -10.69 -8.97 -13.88
CA ASP A 198 -11.04 -9.28 -15.27
C ASP A 198 -9.89 -9.96 -16.05
N GLY A 199 -9.22 -10.91 -15.40
CA GLY A 199 -8.06 -11.64 -15.91
C GLY A 199 -6.75 -10.83 -15.94
N GLN A 200 -6.78 -9.56 -15.51
CA GLN A 200 -5.60 -8.71 -15.42
C GLN A 200 -5.00 -8.72 -14.01
N ILE A 201 -3.68 -8.55 -13.93
CA ILE A 201 -2.95 -8.55 -12.67
C ILE A 201 -2.51 -7.12 -12.35
N ILE A 202 -2.95 -6.62 -11.19
CA ILE A 202 -2.63 -5.30 -10.67
C ILE A 202 -1.66 -5.47 -9.51
N LEU A 203 -0.44 -4.95 -9.64
CA LEU A 203 0.58 -4.96 -8.59
C LEU A 203 0.24 -3.91 -7.52
N VAL A 204 0.07 -4.37 -6.28
CA VAL A 204 -0.29 -3.51 -5.14
C VAL A 204 0.89 -3.36 -4.20
N PHE A 205 1.43 -4.47 -3.70
CA PHE A 205 2.62 -4.44 -2.86
C PHE A 205 3.80 -3.85 -3.64
N ASP A 206 4.52 -2.99 -2.94
CA ASP A 206 5.64 -2.23 -3.47
C ASP A 206 6.64 -2.03 -2.34
N PRO A 207 7.82 -2.68 -2.38
CA PRO A 207 8.78 -2.64 -1.29
C PRO A 207 9.40 -1.26 -1.07
N THR A 208 9.20 -0.30 -1.99
CA THR A 208 9.69 1.08 -1.81
C THR A 208 8.80 1.90 -0.88
N VAL A 209 7.53 1.50 -0.68
CA VAL A 209 6.55 2.22 0.14
C VAL A 209 5.91 1.37 1.24
N HIS A 210 5.91 0.05 1.10
CA HIS A 210 5.35 -0.88 2.07
C HIS A 210 6.44 -1.48 2.95
N GLU A 211 6.50 -1.05 4.20
CA GLU A 211 7.42 -1.60 5.19
C GLU A 211 6.87 -2.93 5.72
N LYS A 212 7.50 -4.04 5.33
CA LYS A 212 7.16 -5.38 5.81
C LYS A 212 7.53 -5.55 7.29
N VAL A 213 6.66 -6.22 8.04
CA VAL A 213 6.93 -6.66 9.41
C VAL A 213 7.47 -8.09 9.37
N GLU A 214 8.52 -8.38 10.15
CA GLU A 214 9.18 -9.70 10.16
C GLU A 214 8.44 -10.76 10.99
N GLU A 215 7.41 -10.37 11.74
CA GLU A 215 6.58 -11.28 12.52
C GLU A 215 5.94 -12.36 11.64
N VAL A 216 6.02 -13.61 12.10
CA VAL A 216 5.47 -14.77 11.41
C VAL A 216 4.05 -15.01 11.93
N TYR A 217 3.08 -14.87 11.03
CA TYR A 217 1.70 -15.24 11.28
C TYR A 217 1.43 -16.59 10.62
N SER A 218 1.37 -17.67 11.40
CA SER A 218 1.31 -19.05 10.90
C SER A 218 0.14 -19.34 9.97
N ASP A 219 -0.99 -18.67 10.21
CA ASP A 219 -2.26 -18.93 9.52
C ASP A 219 -2.51 -17.94 8.38
N LEU A 220 -1.60 -16.99 8.15
CA LEU A 220 -1.73 -15.98 7.12
C LEU A 220 -1.47 -16.58 5.74
N ASP A 221 -2.43 -16.36 4.83
CA ASP A 221 -2.25 -16.63 3.40
C ASP A 221 -1.01 -15.89 2.88
N PRO A 222 0.01 -16.61 2.37
CA PRO A 222 1.29 -16.02 1.99
C PRO A 222 1.22 -15.11 0.76
N ARG A 223 0.07 -15.02 0.08
CA ARG A 223 -0.20 -14.00 -0.96
C ARG A 223 -0.32 -12.59 -0.36
N TRP A 224 -0.46 -12.50 0.96
CA TRP A 224 -0.53 -11.26 1.72
C TRP A 224 0.76 -11.01 2.49
N VAL A 225 1.13 -9.73 2.56
CA VAL A 225 2.33 -9.26 3.24
C VAL A 225 1.93 -8.48 4.47
N PRO A 226 2.35 -8.87 5.69
CA PRO A 226 2.16 -8.06 6.88
C PRO A 226 3.05 -6.82 6.79
N CYS A 227 2.44 -5.65 6.93
CA CYS A 227 3.08 -4.35 6.77
C CYS A 227 2.67 -3.38 7.87
N ARG A 228 3.55 -2.43 8.18
CA ARG A 228 3.08 -1.19 8.81
C ARG A 228 2.14 -0.47 7.84
N ARG A 229 1.19 0.30 8.38
CA ARG A 229 0.28 1.12 7.55
C ARG A 229 1.09 2.04 6.63
N PRO A 230 0.82 2.05 5.31
CA PRO A 230 1.62 2.78 4.33
C PRO A 230 1.51 4.29 4.52
N CYS A 231 2.57 5.01 4.18
CA CYS A 231 2.57 6.46 4.13
C CYS A 231 3.21 6.91 2.83
N ILE A 232 2.39 7.34 1.87
CA ILE A 232 2.86 7.76 0.55
C ILE A 232 2.79 9.27 0.48
N THR A 233 3.87 9.92 0.03
CA THR A 233 3.94 11.37 -0.16
C THR A 233 4.16 11.69 -1.62
N VAL A 234 3.41 12.65 -2.15
CA VAL A 234 3.56 13.20 -3.50
C VAL A 234 3.66 14.72 -3.42
N GLY A 235 4.54 15.32 -4.21
CA GLY A 235 4.81 16.75 -4.22
C GLY A 235 4.16 17.49 -5.41
N GLY A 236 4.87 18.51 -5.90
CA GLY A 236 4.47 19.34 -7.05
C GLY A 236 4.40 18.59 -8.39
N GLU A 237 5.03 17.42 -8.46
CA GLU A 237 5.08 16.54 -9.63
C GLU A 237 3.82 15.67 -9.82
N LEU A 238 2.86 15.75 -8.90
CA LEU A 238 1.62 14.97 -8.99
C LEU A 238 0.84 15.34 -10.26
N ASP A 239 0.54 14.32 -11.07
CA ASP A 239 -0.31 14.42 -12.27
C ASP A 239 -1.56 13.54 -12.14
N LEU A 240 -2.66 13.86 -12.83
CA LEU A 240 -3.91 13.07 -12.75
C LEU A 240 -3.72 11.63 -13.22
N ASN A 241 -2.90 11.42 -14.25
CA ASN A 241 -2.70 10.09 -14.81
C ASN A 241 -1.95 9.19 -13.82
N MET A 242 -1.25 9.76 -12.83
CA MET A 242 -0.64 8.97 -11.75
C MET A 242 -1.70 8.34 -10.85
N LEU A 243 -2.91 8.88 -10.83
CA LEU A 243 -4.00 8.36 -10.02
C LEU A 243 -4.89 7.36 -10.75
N GLU A 244 -4.55 7.02 -11.98
CA GLU A 244 -5.16 5.98 -12.80
C GLU A 244 -4.27 4.74 -12.85
N LEU A 245 -4.84 3.61 -13.25
CA LEU A 245 -4.06 2.40 -13.49
C LEU A 245 -3.14 2.61 -14.69
N ARG A 246 -1.87 2.26 -14.50
CA ARG A 246 -0.90 2.25 -15.61
C ARG A 246 -0.58 0.82 -15.99
N ARG A 247 -0.82 0.47 -17.25
CA ARG A 247 -0.39 -0.79 -17.83
C ARG A 247 1.06 -0.66 -18.27
N ASP A 248 1.91 -1.54 -17.78
CA ASP A 248 3.25 -1.72 -18.30
C ASP A 248 3.17 -2.56 -19.58
N GLU A 249 3.56 -1.99 -20.72
CA GLU A 249 3.41 -2.65 -22.03
C GLU A 249 4.31 -3.88 -22.16
N LEU A 250 5.48 -3.87 -21.52
CA LEU A 250 6.45 -4.95 -21.58
C LEU A 250 6.00 -6.18 -20.80
N SER A 251 5.49 -5.99 -19.58
CA SER A 251 5.04 -7.08 -18.71
C SER A 251 3.57 -7.43 -18.88
N GLY A 252 2.78 -6.57 -19.50
CA GLY A 252 1.33 -6.69 -19.60
C GLY A 252 0.61 -6.60 -18.24
N THR A 253 1.29 -6.16 -17.18
CA THR A 253 0.71 -5.98 -15.84
C THR A 253 0.29 -4.54 -15.60
N TYR A 254 -0.63 -4.35 -14.66
CA TYR A 254 -1.01 -3.03 -14.19
C TYR A 254 -0.30 -2.69 -12.89
N VAL A 255 0.01 -1.42 -12.69
CA VAL A 255 0.52 -0.90 -11.42
C VAL A 255 -0.58 -0.13 -10.72
N ALA A 256 -0.85 -0.47 -9.46
CA ALA A 256 -1.81 0.25 -8.63
C ALA A 256 -1.39 1.72 -8.45
N PRO A 257 -2.33 2.67 -8.53
CA PRO A 257 -2.02 4.08 -8.31
C PRO A 257 -1.72 4.35 -6.82
N PRO A 258 -1.06 5.48 -6.49
CA PRO A 258 -0.62 5.79 -5.13
C PRO A 258 -1.72 5.70 -4.08
N GLN A 259 -2.94 6.17 -4.36
CA GLN A 259 -4.04 6.11 -3.41
C GLN A 259 -4.49 4.67 -3.09
N MET A 260 -4.39 3.75 -4.06
CA MET A 260 -4.71 2.33 -3.87
C MET A 260 -3.62 1.64 -3.04
N LYS A 261 -2.35 2.00 -3.26
CA LYS A 261 -1.21 1.53 -2.45
C LYS A 261 -1.25 2.10 -1.02
N ALA A 262 -1.76 3.32 -0.84
CA ALA A 262 -1.85 3.97 0.46
C ALA A 262 -3.04 3.49 1.32
N ASN A 263 -3.90 2.59 0.81
CA ASN A 263 -5.08 2.10 1.53
C ASN A 263 -4.72 1.62 2.95
N ASN A 264 -5.63 1.91 3.90
CA ASN A 264 -5.45 1.74 5.35
C ASN A 264 -4.32 2.59 5.96
N GLY A 265 -3.71 3.50 5.20
CA GLY A 265 -2.63 4.35 5.66
C GLY A 265 -2.89 5.84 5.47
N ILE A 266 -1.82 6.56 5.13
CA ILE A 266 -1.83 8.01 4.91
C ILE A 266 -1.35 8.32 3.50
N PHE A 267 -2.06 9.21 2.82
CA PHE A 267 -1.63 9.77 1.55
C PHE A 267 -1.43 11.28 1.67
N ILE A 268 -0.18 11.73 1.55
CA ILE A 268 0.23 13.11 1.76
C ILE A 268 0.44 13.78 0.40
N ILE A 269 -0.18 14.94 0.22
CA ILE A 269 0.00 15.79 -0.94
C ILE A 269 0.66 17.07 -0.46
N ASP A 270 1.96 17.16 -0.70
CA ASP A 270 2.76 18.29 -0.31
C ASP A 270 2.73 19.40 -1.36
N ASP A 271 3.01 20.63 -0.92
CA ASP A 271 2.94 21.85 -1.73
C ASP A 271 1.63 21.96 -2.55
N PHE A 272 0.52 21.54 -1.95
CA PHE A 272 -0.80 21.57 -2.59
C PHE A 272 -1.19 22.99 -3.02
N GLY A 273 -1.58 23.17 -4.29
CA GLY A 273 -1.74 24.48 -4.91
C GLY A 273 -0.58 24.94 -5.79
N ARG A 274 0.52 24.18 -5.83
CA ARG A 274 1.69 24.47 -6.67
C ARG A 274 2.03 23.34 -7.64
N GLN A 275 1.14 22.36 -7.77
CA GLN A 275 1.25 21.29 -8.76
C GLN A 275 1.05 21.82 -10.19
N ILE A 276 1.49 21.01 -11.15
CA ILE A 276 1.15 21.18 -12.58
C ILE A 276 -0.36 21.16 -12.78
N ILE A 277 -1.06 20.29 -12.03
CA ILE A 277 -2.52 20.25 -12.00
C ILE A 277 -3.12 21.35 -11.12
N SER A 278 -4.17 22.00 -11.61
CA SER A 278 -5.05 22.83 -10.78
C SER A 278 -5.63 22.01 -9.61
N PRO A 279 -5.51 22.49 -8.36
CA PRO A 279 -6.16 21.90 -7.18
C PRO A 279 -7.60 21.48 -7.42
N GLN A 280 -8.38 22.32 -8.11
CA GLN A 280 -9.78 22.06 -8.39
C GLN A 280 -10.00 20.76 -9.16
N HIS A 281 -9.14 20.42 -10.12
CA HIS A 281 -9.27 19.18 -10.89
C HIS A 281 -9.02 17.94 -10.03
N LEU A 282 -7.98 17.97 -9.18
CA LEU A 282 -7.69 16.87 -8.25
C LEU A 282 -8.85 16.66 -7.28
N LEU A 283 -9.33 17.77 -6.73
CA LEU A 283 -10.43 17.78 -5.78
C LEU A 283 -11.73 17.28 -6.43
N ASN A 284 -12.05 17.73 -7.65
CA ASN A 284 -13.20 17.26 -8.42
C ASN A 284 -13.17 15.74 -8.66
N ARG A 285 -12.01 15.18 -9.01
CA ARG A 285 -11.86 13.72 -9.13
C ARG A 285 -12.23 13.04 -7.82
N TRP A 286 -11.73 13.55 -6.70
CA TRP A 286 -11.91 12.91 -5.39
C TRP A 286 -13.18 13.29 -4.62
N ILE A 287 -14.14 13.98 -5.27
CA ILE A 287 -15.46 14.23 -4.66
C ILE A 287 -16.09 12.91 -4.19
N VAL A 288 -16.14 11.90 -5.07
CA VAL A 288 -16.77 10.62 -4.75
C VAL A 288 -15.91 9.78 -3.79
N PRO A 289 -14.60 9.62 -4.02
CA PRO A 289 -13.69 8.95 -3.08
C PRO A 289 -13.72 9.46 -1.64
N LEU A 290 -13.70 10.78 -1.44
CA LEU A 290 -13.71 11.38 -0.10
C LEU A 290 -15.09 11.28 0.58
N ASP A 291 -16.18 11.26 -0.20
CA ASP A 291 -17.55 11.21 0.33
C ASP A 291 -18.03 9.77 0.59
N ARG A 292 -17.79 8.87 -0.35
CA ARG A 292 -18.33 7.50 -0.37
C ARG A 292 -17.32 6.42 0.01
N ARG A 293 -16.04 6.79 0.25
CA ARG A 293 -14.94 5.85 0.54
C ARG A 293 -14.71 4.81 -0.56
N VAL A 294 -15.00 5.19 -1.80
CA VAL A 294 -14.80 4.33 -2.98
C VAL A 294 -14.21 5.11 -4.14
N ASP A 295 -13.24 4.52 -4.81
CA ASP A 295 -12.62 5.05 -6.02
C ASP A 295 -12.90 4.12 -7.20
N TYR A 296 -12.92 4.67 -8.40
CA TYR A 296 -13.20 3.94 -9.62
C TYR A 296 -11.96 3.98 -10.49
N LEU A 297 -11.50 2.80 -10.90
CA LEU A 297 -10.37 2.65 -11.81
C LEU A 297 -10.86 1.99 -13.08
N THR A 298 -10.13 2.23 -14.17
CA THR A 298 -10.47 1.73 -15.50
C THR A 298 -9.29 0.96 -16.08
N LEU A 299 -9.53 -0.26 -16.57
CA LEU A 299 -8.55 -1.01 -17.35
C LEU A 299 -8.39 -0.38 -18.75
N SER A 300 -7.27 -0.63 -19.43
CA SER A 300 -6.95 0.01 -20.72
C SER A 300 -7.98 -0.21 -21.82
N TYR A 301 -8.79 -1.26 -21.71
CA TYR A 301 -9.87 -1.61 -22.64
C TYR A 301 -11.27 -1.19 -22.14
N GLY A 302 -11.34 -0.37 -21.09
CA GLY A 302 -12.56 0.35 -20.68
C GLY A 302 -13.38 -0.28 -19.56
N VAL A 303 -13.03 -1.48 -19.09
CA VAL A 303 -13.69 -2.09 -17.92
C VAL A 303 -13.44 -1.24 -16.68
N LYS A 304 -14.53 -0.77 -16.07
CA LYS A 304 -14.52 0.03 -14.85
C LYS A 304 -14.86 -0.85 -13.66
N PHE A 305 -14.12 -0.66 -12.57
CA PHE A 305 -14.37 -1.37 -11.33
C PHE A 305 -14.12 -0.46 -10.13
N GLN A 306 -14.69 -0.85 -8.99
CA GLN A 306 -14.63 -0.10 -7.76
C GLN A 306 -13.53 -0.65 -6.86
N ILE A 307 -12.76 0.23 -6.22
CA ILE A 307 -11.84 -0.10 -5.14
C ILE A 307 -12.22 0.68 -3.86
N PRO A 308 -11.90 0.15 -2.67
CA PRO A 308 -12.02 0.91 -1.43
C PRO A 308 -11.06 2.11 -1.40
N PHE A 309 -11.45 3.17 -0.69
CA PHE A 309 -10.67 4.40 -0.47
C PHE A 309 -10.57 4.68 1.04
N GLU A 310 -9.89 3.78 1.76
CA GLU A 310 -9.73 3.79 3.22
C GLU A 310 -8.40 4.46 3.61
N ILE A 311 -8.19 5.68 3.12
CA ILE A 311 -6.99 6.49 3.40
C ILE A 311 -7.31 7.74 4.20
N LEU A 312 -6.36 8.20 4.99
CA LEU A 312 -6.32 9.57 5.47
C LEU A 312 -5.57 10.43 4.45
N VAL A 313 -6.28 11.30 3.73
CA VAL A 313 -5.65 12.25 2.80
C VAL A 313 -5.20 13.49 3.55
N VAL A 314 -3.91 13.85 3.45
CA VAL A 314 -3.33 15.04 4.08
C VAL A 314 -2.86 16.00 3.00
N PHE A 315 -3.54 17.14 2.88
CA PHE A 315 -3.17 18.22 1.98
C PHE A 315 -2.30 19.22 2.75
N ALA A 316 -1.02 19.31 2.44
CA ALA A 316 -0.11 20.32 2.99
C ALA A 316 0.04 21.47 2.00
N THR A 317 -0.28 22.70 2.43
CA THR A 317 -0.29 23.86 1.54
C THR A 317 0.22 25.13 2.22
N ASN A 318 0.85 26.01 1.44
CA ASN A 318 1.20 27.36 1.84
C ASN A 318 0.10 28.39 1.52
N LEU A 319 -0.98 27.96 0.85
CA LEU A 319 -2.09 28.81 0.44
C LEU A 319 -3.25 28.70 1.45
N ASP A 320 -4.07 29.74 1.50
CA ASP A 320 -5.32 29.70 2.23
C ASP A 320 -6.28 28.69 1.57
N PRO A 321 -6.91 27.77 2.32
CA PRO A 321 -7.87 26.81 1.77
C PRO A 321 -8.98 27.42 0.93
N GLY A 322 -9.47 28.62 1.28
CA GLY A 322 -10.48 29.36 0.53
C GLY A 322 -10.06 29.79 -0.88
N ARG A 323 -8.75 29.77 -1.17
CA ARG A 323 -8.22 30.07 -2.51
C ARG A 323 -8.02 28.82 -3.38
N LEU A 324 -8.08 27.63 -2.78
CA LEU A 324 -7.79 26.36 -3.46
C LEU A 324 -9.02 25.74 -4.12
N ALA A 325 -10.21 25.96 -3.54
CA ALA A 325 -11.46 25.36 -4.02
C ALA A 325 -12.68 26.18 -3.57
N ASP A 326 -13.84 25.85 -4.11
CA ASP A 326 -15.10 26.45 -3.72
C ASP A 326 -15.61 25.95 -2.34
N ASP A 327 -16.57 26.66 -1.78
CA ASP A 327 -17.18 26.30 -0.50
C ASP A 327 -17.86 24.92 -0.53
N ALA A 328 -18.41 24.52 -1.68
CA ALA A 328 -19.05 23.23 -1.84
C ALA A 328 -18.05 22.09 -1.62
N PHE A 329 -16.83 22.24 -2.14
CA PHE A 329 -15.76 21.27 -1.94
C PHE A 329 -15.14 21.35 -0.53
N LEU A 330 -14.86 22.55 -0.04
CA LEU A 330 -14.27 22.74 1.30
C LEU A 330 -15.15 22.21 2.43
N ARG A 331 -16.46 22.05 2.22
CA ARG A 331 -17.38 21.37 3.15
C ARG A 331 -17.10 19.87 3.31
N ARG A 332 -16.50 19.24 2.29
CA ARG A 332 -16.12 17.81 2.31
C ARG A 332 -14.81 17.59 3.06
N ILE A 333 -13.90 18.55 3.00
CA ILE A 333 -12.68 18.55 3.83
C ILE A 333 -12.94 19.33 5.12
N ARG A 334 -13.53 18.65 6.10
CA ARG A 334 -13.98 19.28 7.35
C ARG A 334 -12.81 19.81 8.18
N ASN A 335 -11.68 19.10 8.18
CA ASN A 335 -10.57 19.44 9.06
C ASN A 335 -9.56 20.33 8.37
N LYS A 336 -9.46 21.57 8.83
CA LYS A 336 -8.48 22.56 8.40
C LYS A 336 -7.70 22.99 9.63
N VAL A 337 -6.43 22.58 9.72
CA VAL A 337 -5.57 22.86 10.87
C VAL A 337 -4.50 23.84 10.43
N HIS A 338 -4.53 25.03 11.03
CA HIS A 338 -3.52 26.06 10.80
C HIS A 338 -2.22 25.70 11.53
N VAL A 339 -1.12 25.64 10.78
CA VAL A 339 0.25 25.48 11.29
C VAL A 339 0.91 26.86 11.31
N PRO A 340 0.97 27.54 12.46
CA PRO A 340 1.48 28.90 12.54
C PRO A 340 2.96 28.99 12.18
N ALA A 341 3.44 30.20 11.88
CA ALA A 341 4.87 30.46 11.81
C ALA A 341 5.54 30.08 13.15
N ILE A 342 6.79 29.63 13.06
CA ILE A 342 7.60 29.34 14.25
C ILE A 342 7.92 30.67 14.94
N GLU A 343 7.59 30.79 16.22
CA GLU A 343 7.98 31.94 17.03
C GLU A 343 9.48 31.89 17.35
N PRO A 344 10.16 33.02 17.57
CA PRO A 344 11.60 33.04 17.87
C PRO A 344 12.00 32.10 19.01
N SER A 345 11.20 32.06 20.08
CA SER A 345 11.47 31.20 21.24
C SER A 345 11.36 29.69 20.94
N ASP A 346 10.52 29.30 19.96
CA ASP A 346 10.39 27.93 19.50
C ASP A 346 11.48 27.59 18.48
N PHE A 347 11.91 28.56 17.66
CA PHE A 347 13.06 28.41 16.77
C PHE A 347 14.34 28.09 17.55
N ASP A 348 14.59 28.79 18.66
CA ASP A 348 15.74 28.51 19.54
C ASP A 348 15.73 27.07 20.06
N LYS A 349 14.55 26.54 20.41
CA LYS A 349 14.40 25.14 20.85
C LYS A 349 14.71 24.18 19.71
N VAL A 350 14.24 24.45 18.49
CA VAL A 350 14.55 23.64 17.29
C VAL A 350 16.05 23.66 17.03
N PHE A 351 16.68 24.83 17.06
CA PHE A 351 18.11 25.00 16.82
C PHE A 351 18.95 24.26 17.87
N ARG A 352 18.63 24.41 19.16
CA ARG A 352 19.31 23.66 20.23
C ARG A 352 19.17 22.15 20.07
N ARG A 353 17.99 21.64 19.71
CA ARG A 353 17.78 20.20 19.44
C ARG A 353 18.63 19.72 18.26
N LEU A 354 18.73 20.51 17.19
CA LEU A 354 19.57 20.20 16.04
C LEU A 354 21.05 20.11 16.43
N LEU A 355 21.54 21.07 17.22
CA LEU A 355 22.93 21.10 17.69
C LEU A 355 23.24 19.90 18.60
N GLN A 356 22.36 19.59 19.56
CA GLN A 356 22.48 18.40 20.40
C GLN A 356 22.51 17.10 19.58
N GLY A 357 21.62 16.97 18.60
CA GLY A 357 21.58 15.80 17.71
C GLY A 357 22.82 15.65 16.83
N ARG A 358 23.55 16.75 16.57
CA ARG A 358 24.82 16.76 15.82
C ARG A 358 26.07 16.78 16.72
N GLY A 359 25.90 16.76 18.04
CA GLY A 359 27.00 16.86 19.00
C GLY A 359 27.74 18.19 18.97
N LEU A 360 27.09 19.27 18.51
CA LEU A 360 27.67 20.61 18.41
C LEU A 360 27.26 21.46 19.62
N GLN A 361 28.19 22.30 20.10
CA GLN A 361 27.92 23.25 21.18
C GLN A 361 27.36 24.57 20.62
N CYS A 362 26.44 25.18 21.34
CA CYS A 362 25.95 26.54 21.09
C CYS A 362 26.49 27.42 22.21
N ASP A 363 27.26 28.46 21.88
CA ASP A 363 27.46 29.55 22.82
C ASP A 363 26.16 30.36 22.95
N PRO A 364 25.87 30.91 24.15
CA PRO A 364 24.59 31.52 24.49
C PRO A 364 24.25 32.79 23.71
#